data_AF-A0A358XTE7-F1
#
_entry.id   AF-A0A358XTE7-F1
#
_cell.length_a   1.000
_cell.length_b   1.000
_cell.length_c   1.000
_cell.angle_alpha   90.00
_cell.angle_beta   90.00
_cell.angle_gamma   90.00
#
_symmetry.space_group_name_H-M   'P 1'
#
loop_
_entity.id
_entity.type
_entity.pdbx_description
1 polymer ?
#
loop_
_entity_poly.entity_id
_entity_poly.type
_entity_poly.pdbx_seq_one_letter_code
_entity_poly.pdbx_strand_id
1 'polypeptide(L)' 'ETTIMFNKVWNQWGTKYDANEDALRVSVSNATASTSQEQFKINATPQGTISLEWGQYVVPFTVKVSK' A
#
# COMPACT_ATOMS: atom_id res chain seq x y z
N GLU A 1 -2.88 11.95 3.55
CA GLU A 1 -2.77 11.34 2.22
C GLU A 1 -1.47 10.55 2.17
N THR A 2 -1.48 9.36 1.57
CA THR A 2 -0.30 8.52 1.37
C THR A 2 -0.17 8.16 -0.10
N THR A 3 1.05 8.25 -0.63
CA THR A 3 1.35 7.76 -1.97
C THR A 3 1.84 6.31 -1.88
N ILE A 4 1.14 5.41 -2.55
CA ILE A 4 1.58 4.02 -2.77
C ILE A 4 2.31 3.95 -4.10
N MET A 5 3.46 3.29 -4.11
CA MET A 5 4.35 3.21 -5.27
C MET A 5 4.61 1.75 -5.61
N PHE A 6 4.40 1.39 -6.87
CA PHE A 6 4.73 0.07 -7.40
C PHE A 6 5.99 0.19 -8.24
N ASN A 7 7.10 -0.32 -7.72
CA ASN A 7 8.41 -0.24 -8.36
C ASN A 7 8.72 -1.51 -9.16
N LYS A 8 9.37 -1.37 -10.32
CA LYS A 8 9.77 -2.50 -11.17
C LYS A 8 10.92 -3.30 -10.55
N VAL A 9 11.77 -2.64 -9.77
CA VAL A 9 12.93 -3.22 -9.10
C VAL A 9 12.55 -3.58 -7.67
N TRP A 10 11.99 -4.78 -7.49
CA TRP A 10 11.52 -5.27 -6.19
C TRP A 10 12.62 -5.98 -5.38
N ASN A 11 13.62 -6.58 -6.05
CA ASN A 11 14.66 -7.38 -5.41
C ASN A 11 15.87 -6.52 -4.97
N GLN A 12 15.60 -5.53 -4.12
CA GLN A 12 16.63 -4.65 -3.58
C GLN A 12 16.34 -4.27 -2.14
N TRP A 13 17.37 -3.85 -1.42
CA TRP A 13 17.19 -3.25 -0.11
C TRP A 13 16.47 -1.91 -0.27
N GLY A 14 15.47 -1.63 0.56
CA GLY A 14 14.62 -0.44 0.47
C GLY A 14 15.32 0.93 0.66
N THR A 15 16.64 0.95 0.87
CA THR A 15 17.45 2.18 0.91
C THR A 15 17.95 2.60 -0.47
N LYS A 16 17.89 1.70 -1.46
CA LYS A 16 18.13 2.01 -2.87
C LYS A 16 16.80 2.23 -3.54
N TYR A 17 16.52 3.47 -3.90
CA TYR A 17 15.27 3.87 -4.53
C TYR A 17 15.56 4.85 -5.67
N ASP A 18 15.04 4.52 -6.86
CA ASP A 18 15.03 5.38 -8.04
C ASP A 18 13.58 5.60 -8.48
N ALA A 19 13.17 6.86 -8.49
CA ALA A 19 11.85 7.32 -8.91
C ALA A 19 11.51 6.95 -10.36
N ASN A 20 12.51 6.81 -11.24
CA ASN A 20 12.31 6.47 -12.64
C ASN A 20 11.89 5.02 -12.85
N GLU A 21 12.14 4.16 -11.86
CA GLU A 21 11.79 2.74 -11.89
C GLU A 21 10.37 2.47 -11.38
N ASP A 22 9.62 3.50 -10.99
CA ASP A 22 8.22 3.35 -10.60
C ASP A 22 7.36 3.06 -11.82
N ALA A 23 6.62 1.95 -11.78
CA ALA A 23 5.61 1.60 -12.78
C ALA A 23 4.29 2.35 -12.54
N LEU A 24 3.97 2.65 -11.28
CA LEU A 24 2.73 3.32 -10.90
C LEU A 24 2.90 4.04 -9.55
N ARG A 25 2.29 5.22 -9.44
CA ARG A 25 2.11 5.94 -8.18
C ARG A 25 0.64 6.27 -7.99
N VAL A 26 0.11 5.99 -6.81
CA VAL A 26 -1.31 6.21 -6.49
C VAL A 26 -1.40 6.98 -5.18
N SER A 27 -2.06 8.14 -5.21
CA SER A 27 -2.46 8.82 -3.98
C SER A 27 -3.68 8.16 -3.38
N VAL A 28 -3.58 7.85 -2.09
CA VAL A 28 -4.62 7.16 -1.31
C VAL A 28 -4.99 8.00 -0.10
N SER A 29 -6.29 8.18 0.11
CA SER A 29 -6.82 8.79 1.32
C SER A 29 -6.66 7.84 2.49
N ASN A 30 -6.12 8.35 3.59
CA ASN A 30 -5.88 7.56 4.78
C ASN A 30 -7.18 7.31 5.53
N ALA A 31 -7.23 6.20 6.26
CA ALA A 31 -8.26 5.90 7.23
C ALA A 31 -7.64 5.60 8.60
N THR A 32 -8.48 5.51 9.62
CA THR A 32 -8.07 5.22 10.99
C THR A 32 -8.80 3.98 11.51
N ALA A 33 -8.07 3.06 12.12
CA ALA A 33 -8.62 1.87 12.77
C ALA A 33 -9.01 2.16 14.23
N SER A 34 -10.04 1.47 14.71
CA SER A 34 -10.48 1.53 16.11
C SER A 34 -9.50 0.83 17.07
N THR A 35 -8.73 -0.15 16.57
CA THR A 35 -7.70 -0.87 17.32
C THR A 35 -6.32 -0.63 16.71
N SER A 36 -5.31 -0.53 17.57
CA SER A 36 -3.92 -0.36 17.14
C SER A 36 -3.30 -1.70 16.72
N GLN A 37 -2.64 -1.73 15.56
CA GLN A 37 -1.85 -2.86 15.09
C GLN A 37 -0.37 -2.66 15.47
N GLU A 38 0.21 -3.55 16.27
CA GLU A 38 1.64 -3.48 16.63
C GLU A 38 2.57 -4.14 15.60
N GLN A 39 2.00 -4.86 14.64
CA GLN A 39 2.70 -5.49 13.53
C GLN A 39 2.12 -4.99 12.21
N PHE A 40 2.97 -4.90 11.19
CA PHE A 40 2.53 -4.48 9.87
C PHE A 40 1.63 -5.53 9.28
N LYS A 41 0.37 -5.15 9.06
CA LYS A 41 -0.65 -6.07 8.59
C LYS A 41 -1.10 -5.65 7.20
N ILE A 42 -1.06 -6.61 6.28
CA ILE A 42 -1.55 -6.47 4.91
C ILE A 42 -2.79 -7.37 4.80
N ASN A 43 -3.96 -6.77 4.56
CA ASN A 43 -5.20 -7.53 4.35
C ASN A 43 -5.65 -7.41 2.90
N ALA A 44 -6.28 -8.46 2.38
CA ALA A 44 -6.91 -8.46 1.07
C ALA A 44 -8.28 -9.16 1.15
N THR A 45 -9.32 -8.55 0.59
CA THR A 45 -10.67 -9.13 0.56
C THR A 45 -11.00 -9.71 -0.82
N PRO A 46 -11.96 -10.66 -0.92
CA PRO A 46 -12.39 -11.20 -2.22
C PRO A 46 -12.95 -10.15 -3.19
N GLN A 47 -13.34 -8.98 -2.70
CA GLN A 47 -13.83 -7.86 -3.51
C GLN A 47 -12.69 -7.02 -4.12
N GLY A 48 -11.43 -7.36 -3.84
CA GLY A 48 -10.25 -6.66 -4.34
C GLY A 48 -9.82 -5.47 -3.48
N THR A 49 -10.38 -5.29 -2.28
CA THR A 49 -9.93 -4.25 -1.35
C THR A 49 -8.69 -4.75 -0.60
N ILE A 50 -7.62 -3.96 -0.64
CA ILE A 50 -6.38 -4.17 0.10
C ILE A 50 -6.24 -3.05 1.14
N SER A 51 -5.75 -3.40 2.33
CA SER A 51 -5.37 -2.42 3.36
C SER A 51 -3.96 -2.70 3.88
N LEU A 52 -3.20 -1.62 4.05
CA LEU A 52 -1.93 -1.60 4.77
C LEU A 52 -2.17 -0.95 6.14
N GLU A 53 -1.87 -1.67 7.22
CA GLU A 53 -2.25 -1.28 8.58
C GLU A 53 -1.01 -1.27 9.50
N TRP A 54 -0.81 -0.16 10.22
CA TRP A 54 0.22 -0.02 11.26
C TRP A 54 -0.24 0.98 12.32
N GLY A 55 -0.17 0.61 13.59
CA GLY A 55 -0.80 1.36 14.66
C GLY A 55 -2.29 1.53 14.37
N GLN A 56 -2.83 2.73 14.50
CA GLN A 56 -4.19 3.04 14.08
C GLN A 56 -4.28 3.52 12.62
N TYR A 57 -3.16 3.56 11.89
CA TYR A 57 -3.12 4.09 10.54
C TYR A 57 -3.48 3.02 9.51
N VAL A 58 -4.38 3.36 8.59
CA VAL A 58 -4.87 2.46 7.54
C VAL A 58 -4.74 3.14 6.19
N VAL A 59 -4.17 2.42 5.22
CA VAL A 59 -4.10 2.86 3.81
C VAL A 59 -4.92 1.89 2.95
N PRO A 60 -6.20 2.19 2.69
CA PRO A 60 -7.08 1.32 1.92
C PRO A 60 -7.07 1.66 0.43
N PHE A 61 -6.94 0.65 -0.44
CA PHE A 61 -7.07 0.82 -1.90
C PHE A 61 -7.73 -0.40 -2.54
N THR A 62 -8.32 -0.22 -3.73
CA THR A 62 -9.01 -1.30 -4.45
C THR A 62 -8.27 -1.65 -5.72
N VAL A 63 -8.02 -2.94 -5.92
CA VAL A 63 -7.48 -3.50 -7.16
C VAL A 63 -8.64 -4.04 -7.99
N LYS A 64 -8.68 -3.66 -9.27
CA LYS A 64 -9.66 -4.15 -10.23
C LYS A 64 -8.96 -4.91 -11.34
N VAL A 65 -9.59 -5.96 -11.83
CA VAL A 65 -9.11 -6.69 -13.01
C VAL A 65 -9.15 -5.75 -14.22
N SER A 66 -8.02 -5.63 -14.93
CA SER A 66 -8.01 -4.97 -16.23
C SER A 66 -8.78 -5.84 -17.21
N LYS A 67 -9.81 -5.28 -17.85
CA LYS A 67 -10.46 -5.91 -18.99
C LYS A 67 -9.49 -6.10 -20.15
#